data_AF-A0A494YT98-F1
#
_entry.id   AF-A0A494YT98-F1
#
_cell.length_a   1.000
_cell.length_b   1.000
_cell.length_c   1.000
_cell.angle_alpha   90.00
_cell.angle_beta   90.00
_cell.angle_gamma   90.00
#
_symmetry.space_group_name_H-M   'P 1'
#
loop_
_entity.id
_entity.type
_entity.pdbx_description
1 polymer ?
#
loop_
_entity_poly.entity_id
_entity_poly.type
_entity_poly.pdbx_seq_one_letter_code
_entity_poly.pdbx_strand_id
1 'polypeptide(L)'
;MNSIYESRIWKKFGNGKTLHFIVYTWIFATIFNNIADKELTKLLNANNETIYTYNYSFGATGLILVIPAALLSLLIVIVLVKTRDRFFPRLTTYKVIVFLLKLIKLLWKAVSLLGAGVVYLAFIIASLFSDGGGRSSSGGGSYHSSGGASGGVSNNSNSREELKKKSEWKARQLQKEADYAYKHAEKQAQYNIKSPHFKSRLNRADSKQIKANEAAKRARNL
;
A
#
# COMPACT_ATOMS: atom_id res chain seq x y z
N MET A 1 31.04 27.09 -38.36
CA MET A 1 31.16 26.92 -36.90
C MET A 1 32.37 26.03 -36.63
N ASN A 2 33.31 26.47 -35.79
CA ASN A 2 34.63 25.84 -35.61
C ASN A 2 34.54 24.51 -34.85
N SER A 3 34.87 23.39 -35.51
CA SER A 3 34.93 22.04 -34.94
C SER A 3 35.84 21.91 -33.70
N ILE A 4 36.81 22.82 -33.57
CA ILE A 4 37.73 22.90 -32.43
C ILE A 4 36.99 23.29 -31.14
N TYR A 5 35.97 24.16 -31.22
CA TYR A 5 35.18 24.56 -30.05
C TYR A 5 34.24 23.45 -29.59
N GLU A 6 33.62 22.73 -30.52
CA GLU A 6 32.80 21.56 -30.19
C GLU A 6 33.64 20.49 -29.49
N SER A 7 34.81 20.14 -30.03
CA SER A 7 35.67 19.10 -29.42
C SER A 7 36.06 19.42 -27.97
N ARG A 8 36.25 20.70 -27.63
CA ARG A 8 36.69 21.14 -26.29
C ARG A 8 35.53 21.15 -25.29
N ILE A 9 34.32 21.47 -25.74
CA ILE A 9 33.09 21.36 -24.97
C ILE A 9 32.80 19.88 -24.68
N TRP A 10 32.83 19.02 -25.70
CA TRP A 10 32.64 17.57 -25.55
C TRP A 10 33.69 16.93 -24.65
N LYS A 11 34.96 17.36 -24.70
CA LYS A 11 36.01 16.89 -23.76
C LYS A 11 35.73 17.27 -22.31
N LYS A 12 35.12 18.43 -22.03
CA LYS A 12 34.68 18.82 -20.67
C LYS A 12 33.43 18.05 -20.21
N PHE A 13 32.52 17.72 -21.13
CA PHE A 13 31.35 16.87 -20.85
C PHE A 13 31.72 15.40 -20.63
N GLY A 14 32.82 14.92 -21.21
CA GLY A 14 33.36 13.56 -21.02
C GLY A 14 33.94 13.28 -19.63
N ASN A 15 34.04 14.28 -18.74
CA ASN A 15 34.41 14.04 -17.35
C ASN A 15 33.25 13.33 -16.64
N GLY A 16 33.52 12.14 -16.09
CA GLY A 16 32.49 11.31 -15.45
C GLY A 16 31.61 12.05 -14.44
N LYS A 17 32.15 13.06 -13.74
CA LYS A 17 31.38 13.90 -12.79
C LYS A 17 30.23 14.68 -13.46
N THR A 18 30.46 15.24 -14.65
CA THR A 18 29.47 16.01 -15.42
C THR A 18 28.34 15.10 -15.89
N LEU A 19 28.67 13.89 -16.35
CA LEU A 19 27.67 12.90 -16.77
C LEU A 19 26.79 12.46 -15.60
N HIS A 20 27.37 12.19 -14.43
CA HIS A 20 26.59 11.85 -13.23
C HIS A 20 25.66 13.00 -12.82
N PHE A 21 26.14 14.24 -12.87
CA PHE A 21 25.32 15.42 -12.60
C PHE A 21 24.11 15.50 -13.53
N ILE A 22 24.30 15.36 -14.84
CA ILE A 22 23.21 15.42 -15.83
C ILE A 22 22.20 14.30 -15.58
N VAL A 23 22.66 13.06 -15.40
CA VAL A 23 21.79 11.90 -15.16
C VAL A 23 20.98 12.07 -13.89
N TYR A 24 21.61 12.50 -12.78
CA TYR A 24 20.89 12.74 -11.53
C TYR A 24 19.90 13.90 -11.64
N THR A 25 20.28 15.00 -12.28
CA THR A 25 19.37 16.13 -12.49
C THR A 25 18.14 15.70 -13.29
N TRP A 26 18.32 14.88 -14.32
CA TRP A 26 17.20 14.35 -15.09
C TRP A 26 16.29 13.45 -14.25
N ILE A 27 16.85 12.50 -13.50
CA ILE A 27 16.10 11.61 -12.59
C ILE A 27 15.31 12.43 -11.56
N PHE A 28 15.95 13.40 -10.89
CA PHE A 28 15.29 14.23 -9.89
C PHE A 28 14.21 15.13 -10.49
N ALA A 29 14.45 15.71 -11.67
CA ALA A 29 13.43 16.50 -12.35
C ALA A 29 12.19 15.66 -12.66
N THR A 30 12.36 14.41 -13.14
CA THR A 30 11.23 13.49 -13.37
C THR A 30 10.51 13.14 -12.08
N ILE A 31 11.23 12.87 -10.99
CA ILE A 31 10.64 12.56 -9.68
C ILE A 31 9.86 13.77 -9.16
N PHE A 32 10.44 14.97 -9.19
CA PHE A 32 9.78 16.18 -8.74
C PHE A 32 8.54 16.52 -9.57
N ASN A 33 8.60 16.39 -10.90
CA ASN A 33 7.42 16.56 -11.75
C ASN A 33 6.32 15.57 -11.35
N ASN A 34 6.65 14.28 -11.20
CA ASN A 34 5.67 13.26 -10.83
C ASN A 34 5.06 13.49 -9.43
N ILE A 35 5.84 13.96 -8.46
CA ILE A 35 5.35 14.29 -7.12
C ILE A 35 4.46 15.52 -7.20
N ALA A 36 4.92 16.58 -7.87
CA ALA A 36 4.17 17.81 -8.03
C ALA A 36 2.83 17.55 -8.72
N ASP A 37 2.81 16.80 -9.83
CA ASP A 37 1.58 16.41 -10.54
C ASP A 37 0.60 15.67 -9.61
N LYS A 38 1.09 14.70 -8.83
CA LYS A 38 0.25 13.94 -7.88
C LYS A 38 -0.30 14.81 -6.76
N GLU A 39 0.54 15.62 -6.13
CA GLU A 39 0.13 16.45 -5.00
C GLU A 39 -0.79 17.60 -5.45
N LEU A 40 -0.53 18.21 -6.61
CA LEU A 40 -1.44 19.21 -7.17
C LEU A 40 -2.80 18.60 -7.51
N THR A 41 -2.81 17.41 -8.11
CA THR A 41 -4.05 16.67 -8.40
C THR A 41 -4.82 16.37 -7.11
N LYS A 42 -4.14 15.96 -6.03
CA LYS A 42 -4.78 15.75 -4.72
C LYS A 42 -5.35 17.04 -4.14
N LEU A 43 -4.58 18.14 -4.18
CA LEU A 43 -5.02 19.43 -3.64
C LEU A 43 -6.24 19.98 -4.39
N LEU A 44 -6.25 19.87 -5.72
CA LEU A 44 -7.38 20.30 -6.55
C LEU A 44 -8.64 19.47 -6.31
N ASN A 45 -8.48 18.16 -6.05
CA ASN A 45 -9.60 17.26 -5.79
C ASN A 45 -10.03 17.23 -4.32
N ALA A 46 -9.25 17.80 -3.40
CA ALA A 46 -9.60 17.83 -1.97
C ALA A 46 -10.82 18.70 -1.67
N ASN A 47 -11.08 19.73 -2.49
CA ASN A 47 -12.17 20.69 -2.28
C ASN A 47 -13.35 20.53 -3.24
N ASN A 48 -13.23 19.76 -4.33
CA ASN A 48 -14.30 19.52 -5.29
C ASN A 48 -14.40 18.01 -5.57
N GLU A 49 -15.43 17.36 -5.02
CA GLU A 49 -15.66 15.90 -5.17
C GLU A 49 -15.93 15.44 -6.63
N THR A 50 -16.02 16.37 -7.59
CA THR A 50 -16.53 16.12 -8.94
C THR A 50 -15.60 16.54 -10.09
N ILE A 51 -14.39 17.07 -9.84
CA ILE A 51 -13.42 17.28 -10.93
C ILE A 51 -12.69 15.96 -11.22
N TYR A 52 -13.43 14.99 -11.73
CA TYR A 52 -12.82 13.93 -12.50
C TYR A 52 -12.25 14.54 -13.79
N THR A 53 -11.05 14.07 -14.14
CA THR A 53 -10.39 14.17 -15.46
C THR A 53 -9.52 15.37 -15.80
N TYR A 54 -8.60 15.79 -14.94
CA TYR A 54 -7.31 16.28 -15.46
C TYR A 54 -6.16 15.70 -14.63
N ASN A 55 -5.36 14.81 -15.25
CA ASN A 55 -4.01 14.58 -14.77
C ASN A 55 -3.29 15.91 -14.93
N TYR A 56 -3.06 16.62 -13.82
CA TYR A 56 -2.28 17.83 -13.89
C TYR A 56 -0.90 17.44 -14.40
N SER A 57 -0.48 18.07 -15.50
CA SER A 57 0.83 17.88 -16.09
C SER A 57 1.48 19.24 -16.13
N PHE A 58 2.59 19.39 -15.42
CA PHE A 58 3.35 20.63 -15.43
C PHE A 58 3.83 21.05 -16.83
N GLY A 59 3.80 20.19 -17.85
CA GLY A 59 4.15 20.55 -19.23
C GLY A 59 5.50 21.31 -19.31
N ALA A 60 5.52 22.43 -20.03
CA ALA A 60 6.71 23.30 -20.11
C ALA A 60 7.06 23.99 -18.78
N THR A 61 6.08 24.22 -17.89
CA THR A 61 6.34 24.80 -16.56
C THR A 61 7.10 23.84 -15.63
N GLY A 62 7.13 22.54 -15.94
CA GLY A 62 7.98 21.56 -15.24
C GLY A 62 9.48 21.83 -15.38
N LEU A 63 9.89 22.68 -16.33
CA LEU A 63 11.27 23.17 -16.41
C LEU A 63 11.69 23.96 -15.17
N ILE A 64 10.75 24.58 -14.44
CA ILE A 64 11.09 25.30 -13.20
C ILE A 64 11.63 24.34 -12.12
N LEU A 65 11.20 23.07 -12.15
CA LEU A 65 11.64 22.02 -11.23
C LEU A 65 13.03 21.45 -11.59
N VAL A 66 13.57 21.81 -12.76
CA VAL A 66 14.95 21.45 -13.15
C VAL A 66 15.98 22.19 -12.31
N ILE A 67 15.70 23.43 -11.90
CA ILE A 67 16.61 24.24 -11.06
C ILE A 67 16.82 23.58 -9.68
N PRO A 68 15.77 23.29 -8.88
CA PRO A 68 15.95 22.60 -7.60
C PRO A 68 16.51 21.17 -7.79
N ALA A 69 16.15 20.47 -8.87
CA ALA A 69 16.74 19.16 -9.19
C ALA A 69 18.25 19.26 -9.46
N ALA A 70 18.69 20.29 -10.18
CA ALA A 70 20.10 20.54 -10.47
C ALA A 70 20.88 20.89 -9.19
N LEU A 71 20.33 21.75 -8.32
CA LEU A 71 20.96 22.07 -7.04
C LEU A 71 21.12 20.84 -6.14
N LEU A 72 20.08 20.00 -6.07
CA LEU A 72 20.13 18.75 -5.31
C LEU A 72 21.15 17.76 -5.89
N SER A 73 21.17 17.61 -7.22
CA SER A 73 22.14 16.79 -7.94
C SER A 73 23.57 17.24 -7.66
N LEU A 74 23.83 18.55 -7.71
CA LEU A 74 25.12 19.13 -7.39
C LEU A 74 25.55 18.78 -5.95
N LEU A 75 24.65 18.97 -4.99
CA LEU A 75 24.90 18.69 -3.58
C LEU A 75 25.26 17.21 -3.38
N ILE A 76 24.51 16.30 -4.00
CA ILE A 76 24.78 14.86 -3.94
C ILE A 76 26.15 14.53 -4.54
N VAL A 77 26.49 15.07 -5.72
CA VAL A 77 27.79 14.85 -6.33
C VAL A 77 28.92 15.35 -5.44
N ILE A 78 28.78 16.53 -4.83
CA ILE A 78 29.77 17.10 -3.89
C ILE A 78 29.94 16.18 -2.69
N VAL A 79 28.84 15.77 -2.04
CA VAL A 79 28.87 14.90 -0.86
C VAL A 79 29.45 13.54 -1.21
N LEU A 80 29.08 12.97 -2.36
CA LEU A 80 29.57 11.66 -2.80
C LEU A 80 31.08 11.69 -3.07
N VAL A 81 31.57 12.74 -3.75
CA VAL A 81 33.01 12.92 -4.00
C VAL A 81 33.75 13.13 -2.68
N LYS A 82 33.25 13.98 -1.78
CA LYS A 82 33.87 14.24 -0.47
C LYS A 82 33.90 12.98 0.42
N THR A 83 32.82 12.19 0.41
CA THR A 83 32.73 10.91 1.14
C THR A 83 33.67 9.87 0.54
N ARG A 84 33.74 9.76 -0.79
CA ARG A 84 34.70 8.90 -1.48
C ARG A 84 36.13 9.28 -1.09
N ASP A 85 36.49 10.55 -1.19
CA ASP A 85 37.87 10.99 -0.94
C ASP A 85 38.27 10.79 0.53
N ARG A 86 37.32 10.93 1.47
CA ARG A 86 37.56 10.71 2.91
C ARG A 86 37.62 9.23 3.30
N PHE A 87 36.68 8.41 2.85
CA PHE A 87 36.51 7.04 3.37
C PHE A 87 37.01 5.96 2.41
N PHE A 88 37.04 6.25 1.11
CA PHE A 88 37.34 5.28 0.06
C PHE A 88 38.25 5.87 -1.05
N PRO A 89 39.41 6.46 -0.71
CA PRO A 89 40.23 7.21 -1.66
C PRO A 89 40.72 6.37 -2.85
N ARG A 90 40.79 5.04 -2.69
CA ARG A 90 41.23 4.10 -3.73
C ARG A 90 40.09 3.53 -4.59
N LEU A 91 38.82 3.81 -4.26
CA LEU A 91 37.68 3.28 -5.01
C LEU A 91 37.18 4.29 -6.06
N THR A 92 36.83 3.78 -7.23
CA THR A 92 36.14 4.59 -8.24
C THR A 92 34.75 4.97 -7.73
N THR A 93 34.25 6.13 -8.18
CA THR A 93 32.94 6.68 -7.78
C THR A 93 31.81 5.66 -7.97
N TYR A 94 31.84 4.92 -9.07
CA TYR A 94 30.89 3.84 -9.35
C TYR A 94 30.93 2.72 -8.30
N LYS A 95 32.14 2.25 -7.93
CA LYS A 95 32.29 1.20 -6.91
C LYS A 95 31.78 1.67 -5.55
N VAL A 96 31.98 2.93 -5.19
CA VAL A 96 31.42 3.50 -3.96
C VAL A 96 29.89 3.54 -4.00
N ILE A 97 29.28 3.94 -5.12
CA ILE A 97 27.81 3.91 -5.29
C ILE A 97 27.29 2.48 -5.14
N VAL A 98 27.88 1.51 -5.84
CA VAL A 98 27.47 0.09 -5.75
C VAL A 98 27.65 -0.45 -4.34
N PHE A 99 28.74 -0.08 -3.65
CA PHE A 99 28.98 -0.46 -2.26
C PHE A 99 27.92 0.13 -1.32
N LEU A 100 27.60 1.43 -1.46
CA LEU A 100 26.55 2.09 -0.69
C LEU A 100 25.17 1.44 -0.93
N LEU A 101 24.83 1.13 -2.18
CA LEU A 101 23.58 0.43 -2.50
C LEU A 101 23.51 -0.97 -1.87
N LYS A 102 24.62 -1.72 -1.90
CA LYS A 102 24.71 -3.01 -1.21
C LYS A 102 24.56 -2.85 0.31
N LEU A 103 25.18 -1.84 0.89
CA LEU A 103 25.09 -1.54 2.33
C LEU A 103 23.66 -1.18 2.72
N ILE A 104 22.98 -0.31 1.95
CA ILE A 104 21.57 0.05 2.16
C ILE A 104 20.68 -1.19 2.07
N LYS A 105 20.89 -2.05 1.07
CA LYS A 105 20.12 -3.30 0.93
C LYS A 105 20.34 -4.25 2.12
N LEU A 106 21.57 -4.31 2.64
CA LEU A 106 21.91 -5.13 3.80
C LEU A 106 21.29 -4.57 5.08
N LEU A 107 21.36 -3.25 5.29
CA LEU A 107 20.69 -2.55 6.39
C LEU A 107 19.18 -2.75 6.34
N TRP A 108 18.55 -2.64 5.16
CA TRP A 108 17.13 -2.90 5.00
C TRP A 108 16.74 -4.32 5.41
N LYS A 109 17.55 -5.32 5.01
CA LYS A 109 17.34 -6.70 5.45
C LYS A 109 17.47 -6.84 6.97
N ALA A 110 18.47 -6.21 7.58
CA ALA A 110 18.67 -6.23 9.02
C ALA A 110 17.48 -5.61 9.76
N VAL A 111 17.03 -4.43 9.32
CA VAL A 111 15.85 -3.74 9.89
C VAL A 111 14.58 -4.58 9.71
N SER A 112 14.38 -5.19 8.54
CA SER A 112 13.23 -6.08 8.31
C SER A 112 13.25 -7.29 9.22
N LEU A 113 14.42 -7.84 9.51
CA LEU A 113 14.59 -9.01 10.38
C LEU A 113 14.35 -8.63 11.85
N LEU A 114 14.85 -7.47 12.29
CA LEU A 114 14.54 -6.90 13.60
C LEU A 114 13.04 -6.62 13.73
N GLY A 115 12.41 -6.03 12.72
CA GLY A 115 10.96 -5.78 12.71
C GLY A 115 10.15 -7.07 12.79
N ALA A 116 10.54 -8.11 12.04
CA ALA A 116 9.92 -9.43 12.15
C ALA A 116 10.09 -10.03 13.55
N GLY A 117 11.27 -9.88 14.16
CA GLY A 117 11.53 -10.28 15.54
C GLY A 117 10.63 -9.57 16.55
N VAL A 118 10.43 -8.25 16.40
CA VAL A 118 9.52 -7.47 17.25
C VAL A 118 8.08 -7.94 17.09
N VAL A 119 7.61 -8.17 15.86
CA VAL A 119 6.26 -8.68 15.60
C VAL A 119 6.07 -10.08 16.18
N TYR A 120 7.08 -10.95 16.05
CA TYR A 120 7.06 -12.28 16.63
C TYR A 120 7.02 -12.26 18.17
N LEU A 121 7.80 -11.38 18.79
CA LEU A 121 7.75 -11.13 20.24
C LEU A 121 6.37 -10.65 20.67
N ALA A 122 5.80 -9.68 19.96
CA ALA A 122 4.44 -9.20 20.22
C ALA A 122 3.41 -10.33 20.09
N PHE A 123 3.58 -11.23 19.13
CA PHE A 123 2.73 -12.41 18.96
C PHE A 123 2.86 -13.41 20.12
N ILE A 124 4.08 -13.69 20.60
CA ILE A 124 4.30 -14.53 21.78
C ILE A 124 3.64 -13.90 23.01
N ILE A 125 3.86 -12.62 23.24
CA ILE A 125 3.26 -11.89 24.37
C ILE A 125 1.74 -11.95 24.26
N ALA A 126 1.16 -11.66 23.10
CA ALA A 126 -0.27 -11.76 22.86
C ALA A 126 -0.79 -13.20 23.09
N SER A 127 -0.04 -14.23 22.71
CA SER A 127 -0.41 -15.63 22.95
C SER A 127 -0.38 -16.01 24.42
N LEU A 128 0.55 -15.48 25.21
CA LEU A 128 0.62 -15.68 26.67
C LEU A 128 -0.57 -15.01 27.38
N PHE A 129 -1.07 -13.89 26.84
CA PHE A 129 -2.28 -13.23 27.34
C PHE A 129 -3.58 -13.74 26.70
N SER A 130 -3.50 -14.68 25.74
CA SER A 130 -4.67 -15.27 25.07
C SER A 130 -5.25 -16.47 25.81
N ASP A 131 -4.59 -16.98 26.87
CA ASP A 131 -5.16 -17.99 27.77
C ASP A 131 -6.10 -17.35 28.80
N GLY A 132 -7.24 -16.90 28.29
CA GLY A 132 -8.48 -16.66 29.05
C GLY A 132 -9.72 -17.26 28.37
N GLY A 133 -9.55 -17.97 27.24
CA GLY A 133 -10.63 -18.40 26.38
C GLY A 133 -10.65 -19.90 26.11
N GLY A 134 -10.99 -20.69 27.13
CA GLY A 134 -11.70 -21.96 27.00
C GLY A 134 -11.21 -22.97 25.95
N ARG A 135 -10.23 -23.79 26.34
CA ARG A 135 -10.15 -25.18 25.86
C ARG A 135 -11.49 -25.86 26.11
N SER A 136 -12.23 -26.18 25.06
CA SER A 136 -13.30 -27.18 25.12
C SER A 136 -12.95 -28.33 24.18
N SER A 137 -12.98 -29.50 24.78
CA SER A 137 -12.58 -30.80 24.29
C SER A 137 -13.40 -31.24 23.09
N SER A 138 -12.71 -31.86 22.15
CA SER A 138 -13.28 -32.74 21.13
C SER A 138 -13.88 -33.98 21.81
N GLY A 139 -15.13 -33.87 22.28
CA GLY A 139 -15.94 -35.00 22.72
C GLY A 139 -16.99 -35.31 21.66
N GLY A 140 -16.83 -36.43 20.96
CA GLY A 140 -17.89 -37.00 20.14
C GLY A 140 -19.11 -37.34 21.02
N GLY A 141 -20.30 -36.99 20.56
CA GLY A 141 -21.52 -37.18 21.33
C GLY A 141 -22.74 -37.15 20.43
N SER A 142 -23.27 -38.34 20.20
CA SER A 142 -24.46 -38.71 19.47
C SER A 142 -25.74 -38.00 19.92
N TYR A 143 -26.58 -37.73 18.93
CA TYR A 143 -27.94 -37.19 19.01
C TYR A 143 -28.83 -38.11 19.85
N HIS A 144 -29.40 -37.60 20.95
CA HIS A 144 -30.65 -38.14 21.49
C HIS A 144 -31.50 -37.02 22.09
N SER A 145 -32.75 -37.01 21.61
CA SER A 145 -33.86 -36.16 22.02
C SER A 145 -34.55 -36.77 23.23
N SER A 146 -34.65 -36.00 24.31
CA SER A 146 -35.63 -36.11 25.41
C SER A 146 -35.29 -34.99 26.39
N GLY A 147 -36.09 -33.95 26.58
CA GLY A 147 -37.37 -34.04 27.28
C GLY A 147 -37.12 -33.89 28.78
N GLY A 148 -37.39 -32.70 29.34
CA GLY A 148 -37.33 -32.49 30.79
C GLY A 148 -36.97 -31.05 31.17
N ALA A 149 -37.82 -30.42 31.97
CA ALA A 149 -37.87 -29.00 32.23
C ALA A 149 -37.16 -28.55 33.52
N SER A 150 -36.96 -27.22 33.57
CA SER A 150 -36.92 -26.35 34.76
C SER A 150 -35.61 -26.19 35.56
N GLY A 151 -35.23 -24.91 35.79
CA GLY A 151 -34.59 -24.45 37.02
C GLY A 151 -33.27 -23.66 36.89
N GLY A 152 -33.33 -22.31 36.93
CA GLY A 152 -32.21 -21.37 37.18
C GLY A 152 -31.85 -20.50 35.95
N VAL A 153 -32.29 -19.25 35.77
CA VAL A 153 -31.99 -18.00 36.53
C VAL A 153 -30.48 -17.90 36.79
N SER A 154 -29.66 -16.99 36.25
CA SER A 154 -29.84 -15.74 35.52
C SER A 154 -28.50 -15.35 34.86
N ASN A 155 -28.44 -15.23 33.53
CA ASN A 155 -27.48 -14.41 32.74
C ASN A 155 -27.76 -14.45 31.20
N ASN A 156 -28.98 -14.86 30.82
CA ASN A 156 -29.28 -15.25 29.44
C ASN A 156 -29.56 -14.04 28.50
N SER A 157 -30.00 -12.90 29.05
CA SER A 157 -30.29 -11.69 28.25
C SER A 157 -29.04 -11.10 27.61
N ASN A 158 -27.95 -10.97 28.36
CA ASN A 158 -26.69 -10.40 27.85
C ASN A 158 -26.08 -11.27 26.76
N SER A 159 -26.11 -12.60 26.91
CA SER A 159 -25.54 -13.51 25.92
C SER A 159 -26.32 -13.48 24.58
N ARG A 160 -27.66 -13.37 24.66
CA ARG A 160 -28.52 -13.31 23.47
C ARG A 160 -28.38 -11.95 22.76
N GLU A 161 -28.26 -10.87 23.52
CA GLU A 161 -28.03 -9.53 22.99
C GLU A 161 -26.64 -9.42 22.33
N GLU A 162 -25.60 -10.01 22.93
CA GLU A 162 -24.27 -10.08 22.33
C GLU A 162 -24.24 -10.92 21.05
N LEU A 163 -24.94 -12.06 21.03
CA LEU A 163 -25.08 -12.90 19.83
C LEU A 163 -25.82 -12.14 18.72
N LYS A 164 -26.88 -11.43 19.05
CA LYS A 164 -27.60 -10.56 18.13
C LYS A 164 -26.69 -9.47 17.58
N LYS A 165 -25.98 -8.74 18.43
CA LYS A 165 -25.02 -7.68 18.03
C LYS A 165 -23.89 -8.22 17.14
N LYS A 166 -23.35 -9.40 17.46
CA LYS A 166 -22.30 -10.06 16.65
C LYS A 166 -22.84 -10.51 15.28
N SER A 167 -24.07 -11.01 15.25
CA SER A 167 -24.74 -11.42 14.00
C SER A 167 -25.07 -10.21 13.12
N GLU A 168 -25.54 -9.11 13.70
CA GLU A 168 -25.79 -7.84 13.01
C GLU A 168 -24.49 -7.23 12.47
N TRP A 169 -23.41 -7.24 13.27
CA TRP A 169 -22.10 -6.77 12.81
C TRP A 169 -21.61 -7.58 11.61
N LYS A 170 -21.74 -8.92 11.66
CA LYS A 170 -21.36 -9.81 10.55
C LYS A 170 -22.21 -9.56 9.31
N ALA A 171 -23.52 -9.35 9.47
CA ALA A 171 -24.42 -9.00 8.38
C ALA A 171 -24.02 -7.65 7.73
N ARG A 172 -23.65 -6.64 8.53
CA ARG A 172 -23.16 -5.34 8.03
C ARG A 172 -21.84 -5.46 7.26
N GLN A 173 -20.91 -6.30 7.72
CA GLN A 173 -19.65 -6.54 6.98
C GLN A 173 -19.93 -7.22 5.63
N LEU A 174 -20.78 -8.25 5.62
CA LEU A 174 -21.17 -8.93 4.39
C LEU A 174 -21.89 -7.99 3.41
N GLN A 175 -22.73 -7.07 3.91
CA GLN A 175 -23.37 -6.06 3.07
C GLN A 175 -22.35 -5.10 2.46
N LYS A 176 -21.39 -4.59 3.25
CA LYS A 176 -20.30 -3.73 2.73
C LYS A 176 -19.49 -4.44 1.65
N GLU A 177 -19.21 -5.74 1.81
CA GLU A 177 -18.51 -6.52 0.80
C GLU A 177 -19.32 -6.75 -0.47
N ALA A 178 -20.65 -6.88 -0.36
CA ALA A 178 -21.56 -6.98 -1.50
C ALA A 178 -21.62 -5.65 -2.25
N ASP A 179 -21.80 -4.53 -1.55
CA ASP A 179 -21.82 -3.18 -2.12
C ASP A 179 -20.51 -2.85 -2.84
N TYR A 180 -19.38 -3.22 -2.23
CA TYR A 180 -18.06 -3.07 -2.87
C TYR A 180 -17.95 -3.90 -4.16
N ALA A 181 -18.45 -5.14 -4.15
CA ALA A 181 -18.45 -5.99 -5.34
C ALA A 181 -19.33 -5.42 -6.46
N TYR A 182 -20.50 -4.86 -6.13
CA TYR A 182 -21.35 -4.17 -7.10
C TYR A 182 -20.68 -2.93 -7.68
N LYS A 183 -20.05 -2.08 -6.87
CA LYS A 183 -19.30 -0.91 -7.38
C LYS A 183 -18.20 -1.30 -8.36
N HIS A 184 -17.53 -2.42 -8.13
CA HIS A 184 -16.52 -2.95 -9.06
C HIS A 184 -17.13 -3.52 -10.34
N ALA A 185 -18.26 -4.22 -10.24
CA ALA A 185 -18.99 -4.71 -11.40
C ALA A 185 -19.50 -3.53 -12.25
N GLU A 186 -20.06 -2.49 -11.64
CA GLU A 186 -20.56 -1.27 -12.28
C GLU A 186 -19.45 -0.52 -13.02
N LYS A 187 -18.30 -0.28 -12.38
CA LYS A 187 -17.13 0.31 -13.05
C LYS A 187 -16.75 -0.48 -14.31
N GLN A 188 -16.80 -1.80 -14.24
CA GLN A 188 -16.48 -2.64 -15.38
C GLN A 188 -17.58 -2.67 -16.45
N ALA A 189 -18.85 -2.48 -16.05
CA ALA A 189 -19.96 -2.27 -16.96
C ALA A 189 -19.73 -1.03 -17.83
N GLN A 190 -19.27 0.07 -17.24
CA GLN A 190 -18.99 1.32 -17.94
C GLN A 190 -17.93 1.15 -19.04
N TYR A 191 -16.93 0.29 -18.83
CA TYR A 191 -15.89 0.02 -19.84
C TYR A 191 -16.32 -1.03 -20.88
N ASN A 192 -16.95 -2.13 -20.45
CA ASN A 192 -17.33 -3.23 -21.35
C ASN A 192 -18.41 -4.16 -20.76
N ILE A 193 -19.67 -3.77 -20.91
CA ILE A 193 -20.86 -4.57 -20.52
C ILE A 193 -20.89 -5.97 -21.15
N LYS A 194 -20.36 -6.16 -22.37
CA LYS A 194 -20.46 -7.43 -23.10
C LYS A 194 -19.33 -8.42 -22.76
N SER A 195 -18.44 -8.07 -21.85
CA SER A 195 -17.33 -8.95 -21.47
C SER A 195 -17.82 -10.16 -20.66
N PRO A 196 -17.30 -11.38 -20.92
CA PRO A 196 -17.52 -12.55 -20.06
C PRO A 196 -17.13 -12.30 -18.60
N HIS A 197 -16.13 -11.44 -18.37
CA HIS A 197 -15.66 -11.06 -17.04
C HIS A 197 -16.66 -10.18 -16.28
N PHE A 198 -17.47 -9.38 -16.98
CA PHE A 198 -18.53 -8.59 -16.37
C PHE A 198 -19.62 -9.50 -15.81
N LYS A 199 -20.12 -10.45 -16.60
CA LYS A 199 -21.13 -11.43 -16.15
C LYS A 199 -20.66 -12.25 -14.94
N SER A 200 -19.40 -12.69 -14.94
CA SER A 200 -18.81 -13.42 -13.80
C SER A 200 -18.77 -12.56 -12.53
N ARG A 201 -18.41 -11.28 -12.64
CA ARG A 201 -18.36 -10.34 -11.51
C ARG A 201 -19.74 -9.96 -10.99
N LEU A 202 -20.72 -9.80 -11.88
CA LEU A 202 -22.11 -9.57 -11.52
C LEU A 202 -22.67 -10.75 -10.72
N ASN A 203 -22.50 -11.98 -11.22
CA ASN A 203 -22.92 -13.19 -10.51
C ASN A 203 -22.24 -13.33 -9.13
N ARG A 204 -20.97 -12.91 -9.02
CA ARG A 204 -20.26 -12.88 -7.73
C ARG A 204 -20.83 -11.84 -6.78
N ALA A 205 -21.22 -10.66 -7.27
CA ALA A 205 -21.87 -9.63 -6.49
C ALA A 205 -23.26 -10.10 -6.00
N ASP A 206 -24.07 -10.69 -6.89
CA ASP A 206 -25.38 -11.25 -6.54
C ASP A 206 -25.26 -12.36 -5.48
N SER A 207 -24.29 -13.27 -5.62
CA SER A 207 -24.03 -14.31 -4.63
C SER A 207 -23.66 -13.73 -3.26
N LYS A 208 -22.88 -12.64 -3.22
CA LYS A 208 -22.53 -11.94 -1.97
C LYS A 208 -23.75 -11.25 -1.37
N GLN A 209 -24.62 -10.67 -2.18
CA GLN A 209 -25.85 -10.03 -1.72
C GLN A 209 -26.83 -11.05 -1.13
N ILE A 210 -26.97 -12.22 -1.73
CA ILE A 210 -27.78 -13.32 -1.18
C ILE A 210 -27.25 -13.73 0.20
N LYS A 211 -25.93 -13.92 0.33
CA LYS A 211 -25.30 -14.25 1.63
C LYS A 211 -25.48 -13.16 2.68
N ALA A 212 -25.41 -11.89 2.29
CA ALA A 212 -25.68 -10.76 3.19
C ALA A 212 -27.14 -10.76 3.65
N ASN A 213 -28.09 -10.97 2.74
CA ASN A 213 -29.51 -11.05 3.04
C ASN A 213 -29.85 -12.24 3.96
N GLU A 214 -29.25 -13.41 3.72
CA GLU A 214 -29.39 -14.58 4.60
C GLU A 214 -28.82 -14.32 5.99
N ALA A 215 -27.66 -13.69 6.08
CA ALA A 215 -27.06 -13.33 7.36
C ALA A 215 -27.93 -12.30 8.12
N ALA A 216 -28.51 -11.33 7.42
CA ALA A 216 -29.44 -10.36 8.00
C ALA A 216 -30.74 -11.01 8.48
N LYS A 217 -31.29 -11.99 7.74
CA LYS A 217 -32.45 -12.78 8.17
C LYS A 217 -32.14 -13.60 9.43
N ARG A 218 -30.99 -14.27 9.48
CA ARG A 218 -30.55 -15.03 10.66
C ARG A 218 -30.35 -14.11 11.87
N ALA A 219 -29.82 -12.91 11.68
CA ALA A 219 -29.66 -11.91 12.74
C ALA A 219 -31.00 -11.40 13.30
N ARG A 220 -32.02 -11.26 12.44
CA ARG A 220 -33.37 -10.84 12.87
C ARG A 220 -34.12 -11.94 13.64
N ASN A 221 -33.81 -13.20 13.39
CA ASN A 221 -34.47 -14.35 14.00
C ASN A 221 -33.81 -14.81 15.32
N LEU A 222 -32.75 -14.13 15.79
CA LEU A 222 -32.07 -14.35 17.07
C LEU A 222 -32.64 -13.44 18.17
#